data_AF-A0ABD0S242-F1
#
_entry.id   AF-A0ABD0S242-F1
#
_cell.length_a   1.000
_cell.length_b   1.000
_cell.length_c   1.000
_cell.angle_alpha   90.00
_cell.angle_beta   90.00
_cell.angle_gamma   90.00
#
_symmetry.space_group_name_H-M   'P 1'
#
loop_
_entity.id
_entity.type
_entity.pdbx_description
1 polymer ?
#
loop_
_entity_poly.entity_id
_entity_poly.type
_entity_poly.pdbx_seq_one_letter_code
_entity_poly.pdbx_strand_id
1 'polypeptide(L)' 'MTVKPRERPADDVDDPVENMLKKTGCIELHYKVQECIATTKDWRQCQTEVNEFRSCISKHKQEEMARSKS' A
#
# COMPACT_ATOMS: atom_id res chain seq x y z
N MET A 1 24.06 11.18 30.12
CA MET A 1 23.92 10.19 29.03
C MET A 1 23.10 10.85 27.93
N THR A 2 23.76 11.49 26.96
CA THR A 2 23.07 12.24 25.91
C THR A 2 22.64 11.28 24.82
N VAL A 3 21.35 10.91 24.82
CA VAL A 3 20.78 10.03 23.80
C VAL A 3 20.67 10.82 22.51
N LYS A 4 21.58 10.56 21.57
CA LYS A 4 21.60 11.17 20.25
C LYS A 4 20.30 10.78 19.52
N PRO A 5 19.47 11.72 19.04
CA PRO A 5 18.26 11.38 18.31
C PRO A 5 18.67 10.59 17.07
N ARG A 6 18.03 9.45 16.84
CA ARG A 6 18.23 8.67 15.62
C ARG A 6 17.60 9.46 14.47
N GLU A 7 18.43 10.24 13.78
CA GLU A 7 18.07 10.90 12.53
C GLU A 7 17.62 9.81 11.55
N ARG A 8 16.32 9.85 11.20
CA ARG A 8 15.77 9.01 10.14
C ARG A 8 16.18 9.66 8.82
N PRO A 9 16.93 8.98 7.95
CA PRO A 9 17.30 9.56 6.65
C PRO A 9 16.00 9.91 5.91
N ALA A 10 15.85 11.18 5.56
CA ALA A 10 14.71 11.75 4.84
C ALA A 10 14.85 11.54 3.31
N ASP A 11 15.42 10.41 2.92
CA ASP A 11 15.76 10.07 1.53
C ASP A 11 15.13 8.70 1.17
N ASP A 12 13.80 8.65 1.30
CA ASP A 12 12.93 7.69 0.61
C ASP A 12 11.52 8.32 0.65
N VAL A 13 11.34 9.34 -0.20
CA VAL A 13 10.18 10.26 -0.18
C VAL A 13 8.87 9.64 -0.66
N ASP A 14 8.89 8.37 -1.04
CA ASP A 14 7.72 7.58 -1.41
C ASP A 14 7.78 6.28 -0.62
N ASP A 15 6.74 5.97 0.15
CA ASP A 15 6.72 4.72 0.92
C ASP A 15 6.94 3.57 -0.07
N PRO A 16 7.86 2.62 0.18
CA PRO A 16 8.16 1.55 -0.77
C PRO A 16 6.89 0.76 -1.16
N VAL A 17 5.88 0.76 -0.30
CA VAL A 17 4.54 0.23 -0.57
C VAL A 17 3.79 1.08 -1.59
N GLU A 18 3.77 2.40 -1.47
CA GLU A 18 3.16 3.31 -2.46
C GLU A 18 3.82 3.18 -3.83
N ASN A 19 5.15 3.09 -3.88
CA ASN A 19 5.87 2.93 -5.15
C ASN A 19 5.49 1.61 -5.84
N MET A 20 5.34 0.54 -5.05
CA MET A 20 4.85 -0.74 -5.55
C MET A 20 3.41 -0.60 -6.06
N LEU A 21 2.55 0.08 -5.32
CA LEU A 21 1.15 0.31 -5.69
C LEU A 21 1.00 1.14 -6.97
N LYS A 22 1.86 2.14 -7.17
CA LYS A 22 1.94 2.92 -8.42
C LYS A 22 2.33 2.04 -9.60
N LYS A 23 3.35 1.18 -9.43
CA LYS A 23 3.78 0.25 -10.48
C LYS A 23 2.72 -0.79 -10.83
N THR A 24 1.98 -1.27 -9.82
CA THR A 24 0.95 -2.29 -9.98
C THR A 24 -0.40 -1.76 -10.48
N GLY A 25 -0.62 -0.43 -10.41
CA GLY A 25 -1.92 0.17 -10.71
C GLY A 25 -2.97 -0.04 -9.60
N CYS A 26 -2.62 -0.70 -8.50
CA CYS A 26 -3.54 -0.93 -7.37
C CYS A 26 -3.66 0.28 -6.42
N ILE A 27 -2.98 1.39 -6.72
CA ILE A 27 -2.95 2.58 -5.85
C ILE A 27 -4.30 3.29 -5.71
N GLU A 28 -5.15 3.29 -6.74
CA GLU A 28 -6.49 3.88 -6.65
C GLU A 28 -7.35 3.19 -5.58
N LEU A 29 -7.23 1.86 -5.46
CA LEU A 29 -7.91 1.08 -4.43
C LEU A 29 -7.35 1.38 -3.04
N HIS A 30 -6.04 1.63 -2.92
CA HIS A 30 -5.45 2.10 -1.66
C HIS A 30 -6.08 3.43 -1.23
N TYR A 31 -6.21 4.40 -2.14
CA TYR A 31 -6.83 5.69 -1.82
C TYR A 31 -8.30 5.54 -1.44
N LYS A 32 -9.06 4.65 -2.09
CA LYS A 32 -10.45 4.35 -1.68
C LYS A 32 -10.52 3.81 -0.25
N VAL A 33 -9.64 2.90 0.12
CA VAL A 33 -9.56 2.39 1.50
C VAL A 33 -9.21 3.51 2.47
N GLN A 34 -8.24 4.37 2.13
CA GLN A 34 -7.88 5.53 2.94
C GLN A 34 -9.07 6.49 3.12
N GLU A 35 -9.81 6.77 2.06
CA GLU A 35 -10.97 7.65 2.07
C GLU A 35 -12.12 7.07 2.92
N CYS A 36 -12.38 5.77 2.80
CA CYS A 36 -13.35 5.12 3.67
C CYS A 36 -12.92 5.14 5.13
N ILE A 37 -11.66 4.86 5.44
CA ILE A 37 -11.17 4.92 6.82
C ILE A 37 -11.20 6.37 7.32
N ALA A 38 -10.91 7.37 6.49
CA ALA A 38 -10.98 8.77 6.86
C ALA A 38 -12.40 9.23 7.16
N THR A 39 -13.38 8.75 6.37
CA THR A 39 -14.80 9.09 6.52
C THR A 39 -15.43 8.35 7.70
N THR A 40 -15.26 7.03 7.72
CA THR A 40 -15.95 6.14 8.67
C THR A 40 -15.20 6.02 10.00
N LYS A 41 -13.89 6.31 10.01
CA LYS A 41 -12.95 6.08 11.14
C LYS A 41 -12.92 4.65 11.65
N ASP A 42 -13.53 3.73 10.92
CA ASP A 42 -13.63 2.32 11.25
C ASP A 42 -13.32 1.48 10.01
N TRP A 43 -12.14 0.86 10.01
CA TRP A 43 -11.66 0.05 8.89
C TRP A 43 -12.48 -1.23 8.69
N ARG A 44 -13.25 -1.68 9.69
CA ARG A 44 -14.08 -2.90 9.57
C ARG A 44 -15.28 -2.67 8.66
N GLN A 45 -15.74 -1.43 8.53
CA GLN A 45 -16.81 -1.08 7.60
C GLN A 45 -16.30 -0.97 6.15
N CYS A 46 -15.01 -0.68 5.97
CA CYS A 46 -14.33 -0.61 4.68
C CYS A 46 -13.89 -1.98 4.14
N GLN A 47 -14.51 -3.08 4.60
CA GLN A 47 -14.15 -4.44 4.19
C GLN A 47 -14.26 -4.66 2.68
N THR A 48 -15.22 -3.99 2.04
CA THR A 48 -15.42 -4.07 0.58
C THR A 48 -14.20 -3.52 -0.15
N GLU A 49 -13.82 -2.26 0.10
CA GLU A 49 -12.66 -1.64 -0.53
C GLU A 49 -11.35 -2.37 -0.18
N VAL A 50 -11.20 -2.85 1.05
CA VAL A 50 -10.02 -3.63 1.47
C VAL A 50 -9.94 -4.96 0.71
N ASN A 51 -11.07 -5.62 0.46
CA ASN A 51 -11.10 -6.88 -0.29
C ASN A 51 -10.79 -6.67 -1.77
N GLU A 52 -11.30 -5.59 -2.37
CA GLU A 52 -10.94 -5.18 -3.74
C GLU A 52 -9.44 -4.91 -3.86
N PHE A 53 -8.89 -4.12 -2.93
CA PHE A 53 -7.46 -3.83 -2.85
C PHE A 53 -6.62 -5.10 -2.76
N ARG A 54 -7.00 -6.03 -1.88
CA ARG A 54 -6.32 -7.32 -1.71
C ARG A 54 -6.37 -8.16 -2.99
N SER A 55 -7.50 -8.16 -3.69
CA SER A 55 -7.67 -8.89 -4.94
C SER A 55 -6.75 -8.33 -6.04
N CYS A 56 -6.64 -7.01 -6.15
CA CYS A 56 -5.73 -6.35 -7.10
C CYS A 56 -4.26 -6.74 -6.84
N ILE A 57 -3.78 -6.61 -5.60
CA ILE A 57 -2.41 -7.00 -5.24
C ILE A 57 -2.18 -8.49 -5.51
N SER A 58 -3.16 -9.34 -5.18
CA SER A 58 -3.03 -10.79 -5.37
C SER A 58 -2.94 -11.19 -6.85
N LYS A 59 -3.65 -10.47 -7.74
CA LYS A 59 -3.53 -10.65 -9.19
C LYS A 59 -2.15 -10.20 -9.67
N HIS A 60 -1.74 -8.99 -9.33
CA HIS A 60 -0.45 -8.47 -9.76
C HIS A 60 0.73 -9.31 -9.24
N LYS A 61 0.66 -9.81 -8.00
CA LYS A 61 1.70 -10.68 -7.44
C LYS A 61 1.80 -12.00 -8.22
N GLN A 62 0.68 -12.54 -8.71
CA GLN A 62 0.70 -13.72 -9.56
C GLN A 62 1.27 -13.41 -10.95
N GLU A 63 0.92 -12.27 -11.54
CA GLU A 63 1.45 -11.81 -12.83
C GLU A 63 2.97 -11.57 -12.75
N GLU A 64 3.46 -10.91 -11.70
CA GLU A 64 4.89 -10.71 -11.47
C GLU A 64 5.63 -12.02 -11.28
N MET A 65 5.06 -12.97 -10.53
CA MET A 65 5.64 -14.31 -10.38
C MET A 65 5.65 -15.10 -11.70
N ALA A 66 4.64 -14.93 -12.54
CA ALA A 66 4.60 -15.55 -13.87
C ALA A 66 5.64 -14.91 -14.80
N ARG A 67 5.79 -13.58 -14.76
CA ARG A 67 6.77 -12.82 -15.55
C ARG A 67 8.21 -13.08 -15.13
N SER A 68 8.45 -13.28 -13.82
CA SER A 68 9.78 -13.59 -13.27
C SER A 68 10.26 -15.01 -13.57
N LYS A 69 9.37 -15.88 -14.09
CA LYS A 69 9.66 -17.28 -14.44
C LYS A 69 9.84 -17.50 -15.95
N SER A 70 9.79 -16.43 -16.76
CA SER A 70 9.96 -16.48 -18.22
C SER A 70 11.34 -16.04 -18.66
#